data_AF-A0A1U8HRV5-F1
#
_entry.id   AF-A0A1U8HRV5-F1
#
_cell.length_a   1.000
_cell.length_b   1.000
_cell.length_c   1.000
_cell.angle_alpha   90.00
_cell.angle_beta   90.00
_cell.angle_gamma   90.00
#
_symmetry.space_group_name_H-M   'P 1'
#
loop_
_entity.id
_entity.type
_entity.pdbx_description
1 polymer ?
#
loop_
_entity_poly.entity_id
_entity_poly.type
_entity_poly.pdbx_seq_one_letter_code
_entity_poly.pdbx_strand_id
1 'polypeptide(L)'
;MASSQSLKLPSLNNAEIPVHVIHTEENQIQKPAVDELDYSQRGQWLRAAVLGANDGLVSVASLMMGVSSVKEDVKAVIVVGFAGLVAGACSMAIGEFVSVYTQRDVEIAQMKREKRKGSSKSDENDEKLPNPVQAALASALAFAIGAVVPLLAAAFIRQHKVRMAVVVAVASVALVVFGVVGALLGGTPMVKSSARVLVGGWMAMGTTFGLTKLIGSDHGMQF
;
A
#
# COMPACT_ATOMS: atom_id res chain seq x y z
N MET A 1 9.33 -77.42 11.13
CA MET A 1 10.70 -76.94 10.83
C MET A 1 10.95 -77.05 9.34
N ALA A 2 10.67 -76.00 8.57
CA ALA A 2 10.98 -75.93 7.15
C ALA A 2 12.27 -75.11 7.00
N SER A 3 13.36 -75.78 6.64
CA SER A 3 14.66 -75.16 6.34
C SER A 3 14.89 -75.28 4.84
N SER A 4 14.60 -74.20 4.10
CA SER A 4 14.93 -74.10 2.68
C SER A 4 16.35 -73.56 2.52
N GLN A 5 17.17 -74.38 1.87
CA GLN A 5 18.58 -74.16 1.56
C GLN A 5 18.79 -72.92 0.66
N SER A 6 19.74 -72.07 1.04
CA SER A 6 20.25 -70.98 0.20
C SER A 6 21.09 -71.53 -0.95
N LEU A 7 20.65 -71.25 -2.17
CA LEU A 7 21.31 -71.59 -3.42
C LEU A 7 22.28 -70.46 -3.79
N LYS A 8 23.56 -70.78 -3.91
CA LYS A 8 24.68 -69.85 -4.16
C LYS A 8 25.06 -69.91 -5.65
N LEU A 9 25.06 -68.78 -6.34
CA LEU A 9 25.55 -68.62 -7.72
C LEU A 9 25.85 -67.13 -8.00
N PRO A 10 26.67 -66.78 -9.01
CA PRO A 10 28.11 -66.56 -8.90
C PRO A 10 28.52 -65.09 -9.07
N SER A 11 29.79 -64.80 -8.76
CA SER A 11 30.48 -63.55 -9.06
C SER A 11 30.52 -63.29 -10.57
N LEU A 12 30.01 -62.12 -10.98
CA LEU A 12 30.34 -61.50 -12.27
C LEU A 12 31.00 -60.15 -12.00
N ASN A 13 32.33 -60.18 -12.08
CA ASN A 13 33.17 -59.00 -12.22
C ASN A 13 32.92 -58.35 -13.60
N ASN A 14 33.02 -57.01 -13.60
CA ASN A 14 33.41 -56.16 -14.72
C ASN A 14 32.47 -56.10 -15.95
N ALA A 15 31.55 -55.14 -15.89
CA ALA A 15 31.24 -54.28 -17.03
C ALA A 15 31.26 -52.83 -16.54
N GLU A 16 32.43 -52.20 -16.63
CA GLU A 16 32.54 -50.74 -16.55
C GLU A 16 31.70 -50.14 -17.69
N ILE A 17 30.62 -49.46 -17.33
CA ILE A 17 30.02 -48.44 -18.16
C ILE A 17 30.38 -47.13 -17.47
N PRO A 18 31.26 -46.29 -18.05
CA PRO A 18 31.48 -44.96 -17.51
C PRO A 18 30.22 -44.15 -17.80
N VAL A 19 29.24 -44.23 -16.91
CA VAL A 19 28.22 -43.19 -16.82
C VAL A 19 28.96 -41.99 -16.26
N HIS A 20 29.42 -41.14 -17.16
CA HIS A 20 29.81 -39.78 -16.85
C HIS A 20 28.58 -39.15 -16.17
N VAL A 21 28.55 -39.23 -14.85
CA VAL A 21 27.70 -38.39 -14.03
C VAL A 21 28.29 -37.01 -14.23
N ILE A 22 27.76 -36.30 -15.21
CA ILE A 22 27.88 -34.86 -15.24
C ILE A 22 27.22 -34.44 -13.92
N HIS A 23 28.05 -34.12 -12.93
CA HIS A 23 27.69 -33.15 -11.93
C HIS A 23 27.36 -31.88 -12.72
N THR A 24 26.10 -31.78 -13.14
CA THR A 24 25.50 -30.47 -13.34
C THR A 24 25.45 -29.92 -11.93
N GLU A 25 26.53 -29.26 -11.53
CA GLU A 25 26.41 -28.15 -10.61
C GLU A 25 25.29 -27.30 -11.20
N GLU A 26 24.08 -27.44 -10.65
CA GLU A 26 23.20 -26.30 -10.57
C GLU A 26 24.01 -25.25 -9.83
N ASN A 27 24.71 -24.44 -10.62
CA ASN A 27 25.04 -23.08 -10.28
C ASN A 27 23.69 -22.38 -10.11
N GLN A 28 23.03 -22.69 -8.99
CA GLN A 28 22.14 -21.79 -8.31
C GLN A 28 22.99 -20.54 -8.16
N ILE A 29 22.78 -19.58 -9.06
CA ILE A 29 23.28 -18.24 -8.91
C ILE A 29 22.63 -17.77 -7.61
N GLN A 30 23.34 -18.04 -6.52
CA GLN A 30 23.09 -17.54 -5.19
C GLN A 30 23.07 -16.04 -5.35
N LYS A 31 21.88 -15.48 -5.52
CA LYS A 31 21.69 -14.04 -5.51
C LYS A 31 22.24 -13.58 -4.16
N PRO A 32 23.25 -12.69 -4.14
CA PRO A 32 23.97 -12.39 -2.92
C PRO A 32 22.98 -11.79 -1.92
N ALA A 33 22.97 -12.33 -0.70
CA ALA A 33 22.13 -11.91 0.42
C ALA A 33 22.64 -10.58 1.03
N VAL A 34 22.77 -9.54 0.19
CA VAL A 34 23.31 -8.23 0.60
C VAL A 34 22.29 -7.09 0.48
N ASP A 35 21.08 -7.33 -0.06
CA ASP A 35 20.07 -6.26 -0.28
C ASP A 35 18.64 -6.58 0.25
N GLU A 36 18.47 -7.64 1.04
CA GLU A 36 17.12 -8.04 1.52
C GLU A 36 16.70 -7.32 2.83
N LEU A 37 17.68 -6.86 3.62
CA LEU A 37 17.49 -6.29 4.96
C LEU A 37 17.08 -4.80 4.98
N ASP A 38 17.38 -4.02 3.94
CA ASP A 38 16.98 -2.60 3.81
C ASP A 38 15.62 -2.45 3.09
N TYR A 39 15.22 -3.48 2.32
CA TYR A 39 13.99 -3.46 1.54
C TYR A 39 12.71 -3.51 2.41
N SER A 40 12.73 -4.21 3.55
CA SER A 40 11.55 -4.37 4.43
C SER A 40 11.15 -3.06 5.10
N GLN A 41 12.11 -2.35 5.73
CA GLN A 41 11.84 -1.04 6.33
C GLN A 41 11.47 0.00 5.26
N ARG A 42 12.15 -0.02 4.10
CA ARG A 42 11.82 0.86 2.99
C ARG A 42 10.41 0.62 2.47
N GLY A 43 10.01 -0.63 2.34
CA GLY A 43 8.67 -1.03 1.92
C GLY A 43 7.57 -0.53 2.86
N GLN A 44 7.78 -0.55 4.18
CA GLN A 44 6.77 -0.13 5.15
C GLN A 44 6.44 1.36 5.07
N TRP A 45 7.44 2.24 5.12
CA TRP A 45 7.17 3.68 5.01
C TRP A 45 6.75 4.08 3.60
N LEU A 46 7.22 3.37 2.56
CA LEU A 46 6.81 3.60 1.18
C LEU A 46 5.34 3.24 0.96
N ARG A 47 4.88 2.10 1.49
CA ARG A 47 3.47 1.70 1.49
C ARG A 47 2.62 2.75 2.20
N ALA A 48 3.06 3.19 3.38
CA ALA A 48 2.37 4.21 4.16
C ALA A 48 2.26 5.54 3.39
N ALA A 49 3.32 5.94 2.69
CA ALA A 49 3.32 7.13 1.84
C ALA A 49 2.38 7.00 0.63
N VAL A 50 2.43 5.89 -0.12
CA VAL A 50 1.55 5.69 -1.28
C VAL A 50 0.07 5.68 -0.88
N LEU A 51 -0.26 5.01 0.23
CA LEU A 51 -1.61 5.01 0.79
C LEU A 51 -2.00 6.42 1.23
N GLY A 52 -1.13 7.12 1.95
CA GLY A 52 -1.36 8.50 2.37
C GLY A 52 -1.67 9.42 1.20
N ALA A 53 -0.83 9.44 0.16
CA ALA A 53 -1.03 10.30 -1.02
C ALA A 53 -2.36 10.02 -1.74
N ASN A 54 -2.67 8.74 -1.97
CA ASN A 54 -3.93 8.37 -2.62
C ASN A 54 -5.14 8.76 -1.76
N ASP A 55 -5.07 8.49 -0.46
CA ASP A 55 -6.16 8.80 0.46
C ASP A 55 -6.37 10.30 0.60
N GLY A 56 -5.30 11.10 0.68
CA GLY A 56 -5.37 12.56 0.71
C GLY A 56 -6.01 13.14 -0.55
N LEU A 57 -5.65 12.63 -1.72
CA LEU A 57 -6.25 13.04 -2.98
C LEU A 57 -7.74 12.70 -3.04
N VAL A 58 -8.10 11.43 -2.80
CA VAL A 58 -9.48 10.94 -2.93
C VAL A 58 -10.38 11.55 -1.86
N SER A 59 -9.97 11.54 -0.59
CA SER A 59 -10.79 12.01 0.52
C SER A 59 -11.09 13.50 0.42
N VAL A 60 -10.07 14.34 0.18
CA VAL A 60 -10.25 15.80 0.07
C VAL A 60 -11.02 16.16 -1.20
N ALA A 61 -10.75 15.52 -2.34
CA ALA A 61 -11.57 15.70 -3.53
C ALA A 61 -13.03 15.31 -3.29
N SER A 62 -13.28 14.19 -2.59
CA SER A 62 -14.64 13.72 -2.28
C SER A 62 -15.38 14.67 -1.35
N LEU A 63 -14.73 15.19 -0.30
CA LEU A 63 -15.29 16.21 0.59
C LEU A 63 -15.65 17.49 -0.18
N MET A 64 -14.74 17.95 -1.04
CA MET A 64 -14.96 19.12 -1.88
C MET A 64 -16.12 18.92 -2.87
N MET A 65 -16.24 17.74 -3.48
CA MET A 65 -17.37 17.39 -4.34
C MET A 65 -18.68 17.34 -3.55
N GLY A 66 -18.67 16.71 -2.36
CA GLY A 66 -19.82 16.63 -1.47
C GLY A 66 -20.35 18.00 -1.06
N VAL A 67 -19.51 18.88 -0.51
CA VAL A 67 -19.97 20.23 -0.11
C VAL A 67 -20.43 21.04 -1.33
N SER A 68 -19.80 20.84 -2.48
CA SER A 68 -20.19 21.51 -3.72
C SER A 68 -21.53 21.04 -4.27
N SER A 69 -22.03 19.87 -3.88
CA SER A 69 -23.35 19.42 -4.32
C SER A 69 -24.50 20.19 -3.68
N VAL A 70 -24.23 20.91 -2.58
CA VAL A 70 -25.21 21.67 -1.80
C VAL A 70 -24.87 23.16 -1.67
N LYS A 71 -23.60 23.56 -1.90
CA LYS A 71 -23.13 24.94 -1.82
C LYS A 71 -22.32 25.33 -3.05
N GLU A 72 -22.68 26.44 -3.67
CA GLU A 72 -21.93 26.96 -4.82
C GLU A 72 -20.72 27.83 -4.43
N ASP A 73 -20.63 28.27 -3.18
CA ASP A 73 -19.57 29.19 -2.71
C ASP A 73 -18.18 28.53 -2.72
N VAL A 74 -17.24 29.17 -3.41
CA VAL A 74 -15.82 28.79 -3.47
C VAL A 74 -15.22 28.72 -2.07
N LYS A 75 -15.56 29.67 -1.18
CA LYS A 75 -14.96 29.75 0.17
C LYS A 75 -15.34 28.53 1.00
N ALA A 76 -16.61 28.12 0.94
CA ALA A 76 -17.08 26.92 1.63
C ALA A 76 -16.32 25.67 1.17
N VAL A 77 -16.12 25.53 -0.15
CA VAL A 77 -15.38 24.39 -0.72
C VAL A 77 -13.92 24.36 -0.24
N ILE A 78 -13.23 25.51 -0.27
CA ILE A 78 -11.82 25.59 0.14
C ILE A 78 -11.67 25.35 1.64
N VAL A 79 -12.54 25.94 2.48
CA VAL A 79 -12.49 25.76 3.94
C VAL A 79 -12.71 24.30 4.30
N VAL A 80 -13.68 23.62 3.68
CA VAL A 80 -13.93 22.19 3.89
C VAL A 80 -12.75 21.35 3.40
N GLY A 81 -12.21 21.65 2.22
CA GLY A 81 -11.04 20.94 1.70
C GLY A 81 -9.81 21.07 2.60
N PHE A 82 -9.55 22.29 3.12
CA PHE A 82 -8.43 22.53 4.02
C PHE A 82 -8.63 21.88 5.39
N ALA A 83 -9.85 21.95 5.95
CA ALA A 83 -10.18 21.24 7.17
C ALA A 83 -10.01 19.72 6.99
N GLY A 84 -10.46 19.18 5.86
CA GLY A 84 -10.26 17.78 5.49
C GLY A 84 -8.79 17.40 5.34
N LEU A 85 -7.96 18.27 4.76
CA LEU A 85 -6.52 18.09 4.66
C LEU A 85 -5.89 17.93 6.05
N VAL A 86 -6.14 18.90 6.95
CA VAL A 86 -5.53 18.91 8.29
C VAL A 86 -6.03 17.74 9.13
N ALA A 87 -7.35 17.55 9.18
CA ALA A 87 -7.96 16.47 9.95
C ALA A 87 -7.52 15.09 9.43
N GLY A 88 -7.50 14.92 8.10
CA GLY A 88 -7.10 13.68 7.46
C GLY A 88 -5.61 13.37 7.65
N ALA A 89 -4.71 14.35 7.48
CA ALA A 89 -3.28 14.15 7.69
C ALA A 89 -2.97 13.74 9.14
N CYS A 90 -3.60 14.38 10.13
CA CYS A 90 -3.46 14.02 11.55
C CYS A 90 -4.03 12.62 11.83
N SER A 91 -5.21 12.30 11.29
CA SER A 91 -5.84 10.98 11.46
C SER A 91 -4.98 9.87 10.84
N MET A 92 -4.41 10.11 9.67
CA MET A 92 -3.53 9.17 8.97
C MET A 92 -2.22 8.95 9.73
N ALA A 93 -1.61 10.02 10.28
CA ALA A 93 -0.42 9.92 11.11
C ALA A 93 -0.68 9.01 12.33
N ILE A 94 -1.78 9.25 13.04
CA ILE A 94 -2.15 8.49 14.23
C ILE A 94 -2.46 7.04 13.87
N GLY A 95 -3.25 6.81 12.81
CA GLY A 95 -3.63 5.46 12.36
C GLY A 95 -2.42 4.62 11.95
N GLU A 96 -1.49 5.21 11.20
CA GLU A 96 -0.26 4.53 10.79
C GLU A 96 0.68 4.29 11.98
N PHE A 97 0.85 5.26 12.88
CA PHE A 97 1.65 5.10 14.09
C PHE A 97 1.15 3.92 14.94
N VAL A 98 -0.15 3.89 15.23
CA VAL A 98 -0.76 2.83 16.03
C VAL A 98 -0.69 1.47 15.31
N SER A 99 -0.90 1.45 13.99
CA SER A 99 -0.81 0.22 13.19
C SER A 99 0.59 -0.38 13.21
N VAL A 100 1.63 0.43 12.97
CA VAL A 100 3.02 -0.03 12.95
C VAL A 100 3.50 -0.40 14.35
N TYR A 101 3.08 0.35 15.38
CA TYR A 101 3.38 0.01 16.77
C TYR A 101 2.79 -1.36 17.15
N THR A 102 1.53 -1.61 16.77
CA THR A 102 0.88 -2.92 17.02
C THR A 102 1.61 -4.06 16.29
N GLN A 103 2.03 -3.85 15.04
CA GLN A 103 2.81 -4.85 14.29
C GLN A 103 4.12 -5.19 14.99
N ARG A 104 4.82 -4.15 15.48
CA ARG A 104 6.06 -4.30 16.25
C ARG A 104 5.84 -5.10 17.54
N ASP A 105 4.75 -4.85 18.26
CA ASP A 105 4.43 -5.58 19.49
C ASP A 105 4.15 -7.07 19.23
N VAL A 106 3.47 -7.39 18.12
CA VAL A 106 3.21 -8.78 17.71
C VAL A 106 4.51 -9.50 17.36
N GLU A 107 5.41 -8.87 16.63
CA GLU A 107 6.72 -9.40 16.23
C GLU A 107 7.59 -9.69 17.48
N ILE A 108 7.64 -8.75 18.43
CA ILE A 108 8.34 -8.93 19.71
C ILE A 108 7.73 -10.09 20.52
N ALA A 109 6.40 -10.21 20.54
CA ALA A 109 5.74 -11.30 21.22
C ALA A 109 6.03 -12.66 20.57
N GLN A 110 6.14 -12.72 19.24
CA GLN A 110 6.52 -13.92 18.49
C GLN A 110 7.97 -14.32 18.79
N MET A 111 8.92 -13.38 18.71
CA MET A 111 10.32 -13.61 19.07
C MET A 111 10.47 -14.17 20.50
N LYS A 112 9.72 -13.62 21.47
CA LYS A 112 9.75 -14.10 22.86
C LYS A 112 9.22 -15.53 23.01
N ARG A 113 8.24 -15.94 22.20
CA ARG A 113 7.68 -17.30 22.19
C ARG A 113 8.66 -18.29 21.55
N GLU A 114 9.34 -17.90 20.48
CA GLU A 114 10.34 -18.73 19.81
C GLU A 114 11.56 -18.97 20.69
N LYS A 115 12.08 -17.91 21.34
CA LYS A 115 13.16 -18.03 22.34
C LYS A 115 12.81 -19.01 23.47
N ARG A 116 11.56 -19.02 23.94
CA ARG A 116 11.10 -19.95 24.99
C ARG A 116 10.98 -21.40 24.52
N LYS A 117 10.80 -21.65 23.22
CA LYS A 117 10.67 -23.01 22.66
C LYS A 117 12.02 -23.69 22.40
N GLY A 118 13.14 -23.03 22.65
CA GLY A 118 14.48 -23.61 22.44
C GLY A 118 14.81 -23.90 20.98
N SER A 119 14.00 -23.43 20.03
CA SER A 119 14.31 -23.45 18.60
C SER A 119 15.34 -22.37 18.31
N SER A 120 16.61 -22.64 18.63
CA SER A 120 17.73 -21.83 18.18
C SER A 120 17.89 -22.02 16.67
N LYS A 121 17.14 -21.24 15.88
CA LYS A 121 17.67 -20.77 14.61
C LYS A 121 18.55 -19.58 14.94
N SER A 122 19.82 -19.86 15.14
CA SER A 122 20.89 -18.89 15.03
C SER A 122 20.97 -18.48 13.56
N ASP A 123 20.24 -17.45 13.20
CA ASP A 123 20.66 -16.49 12.19
C ASP A 123 20.44 -15.12 12.82
N GLU A 124 21.55 -14.48 13.20
CA GLU A 124 21.64 -13.07 13.54
C GLU A 124 21.26 -12.23 12.31
N ASN A 125 19.98 -12.20 11.97
CA ASN A 125 19.43 -11.03 11.32
C ASN A 125 18.93 -10.16 12.46
N ASP A 126 19.60 -9.04 12.70
CA ASP A 126 19.03 -7.93 13.45
C ASP A 126 17.67 -7.60 12.81
N GLU A 127 16.58 -8.22 13.31
CA GLU A 127 15.20 -7.92 12.90
C GLU A 127 14.97 -6.46 13.27
N LYS A 128 15.22 -5.60 12.29
CA LYS A 128 15.20 -4.15 12.45
C LYS A 128 13.74 -3.73 12.51
N LEU A 129 13.23 -3.71 13.73
CA LEU A 129 11.83 -3.45 14.06
C LEU A 129 11.26 -2.28 13.24
N PRO A 130 9.99 -2.37 12.80
CA PRO A 130 9.30 -1.31 12.07
C PRO A 130 9.42 0.04 12.80
N ASN A 131 9.74 1.12 12.07
CA ASN A 131 9.83 2.46 12.65
C ASN A 131 8.45 3.17 12.57
N PRO A 132 7.69 3.28 13.67
CA PRO A 132 6.32 3.79 13.64
C PRO A 132 6.26 5.28 13.32
N VAL A 133 7.23 6.05 13.82
CA VAL A 133 7.26 7.51 13.64
C VAL A 133 7.57 7.86 12.18
N GLN A 134 8.50 7.15 11.56
CA GLN A 134 8.86 7.38 10.17
C GLN A 134 7.70 7.05 9.22
N ALA A 135 7.02 5.93 9.43
CA ALA A 135 5.86 5.55 8.62
C ALA A 135 4.70 6.53 8.77
N ALA A 136 4.42 6.97 10.01
CA ALA A 136 3.38 7.95 10.31
C ALA A 136 3.66 9.33 9.68
N LEU A 137 4.90 9.81 9.75
CA LEU A 137 5.28 11.08 9.13
C LEU A 137 5.24 10.97 7.59
N ALA A 138 5.73 9.86 7.03
CA ALA A 138 5.68 9.63 5.60
C ALA A 138 4.25 9.60 5.07
N SER A 139 3.33 8.90 5.76
CA SER A 139 1.91 8.86 5.37
C SER A 139 1.23 10.22 5.49
N ALA A 140 1.46 10.96 6.58
CA ALA A 140 0.85 12.27 6.81
C ALA A 140 1.31 13.33 5.78
N LEU A 141 2.61 13.36 5.48
CA LEU A 141 3.16 14.27 4.47
C LEU A 141 2.67 13.90 3.07
N ALA A 142 2.67 12.61 2.74
CA ALA A 142 2.14 12.15 1.47
C ALA A 142 0.64 12.46 1.33
N PHE A 143 -0.14 12.29 2.40
CA PHE A 143 -1.55 12.70 2.45
C PHE A 143 -1.72 14.19 2.17
N ALA A 144 -0.96 15.05 2.85
CA ALA A 144 -1.02 16.48 2.61
C ALA A 144 -0.68 16.83 1.15
N ILE A 145 0.35 16.20 0.57
CA ILE A 145 0.72 16.40 -0.85
C ILE A 145 -0.42 15.98 -1.78
N GLY A 146 -1.05 14.82 -1.54
CA GLY A 146 -2.19 14.35 -2.32
C GLY A 146 -3.40 15.29 -2.22
N ALA A 147 -3.67 15.80 -1.02
CA ALA A 147 -4.78 16.70 -0.72
C ALA A 147 -4.62 18.11 -1.31
N VAL A 148 -3.39 18.58 -1.49
CA VAL A 148 -3.11 19.90 -2.09
C VAL A 148 -3.55 19.96 -3.54
N VAL A 149 -3.47 18.86 -4.29
CA VAL A 149 -3.81 18.80 -5.72
C VAL A 149 -5.25 19.29 -6.01
N PRO A 150 -6.32 18.70 -5.41
CA PRO A 150 -7.68 19.16 -5.64
C PRO A 150 -7.94 20.56 -5.05
N LEU A 151 -7.30 20.91 -3.93
CA LEU A 151 -7.42 22.24 -3.33
C LEU A 151 -6.92 23.35 -4.26
N LEU A 152 -5.74 23.15 -4.88
CA LEU A 152 -5.21 24.08 -5.86
C LEU A 152 -6.11 24.16 -7.10
N ALA A 153 -6.63 23.03 -7.57
CA ALA A 153 -7.57 23.01 -8.71
C ALA A 153 -8.83 23.85 -8.44
N ALA A 154 -9.34 23.84 -7.20
CA ALA A 154 -10.51 24.62 -6.82
C ALA A 154 -10.23 26.11 -6.57
N ALA A 155 -9.02 26.47 -6.14
CA ALA A 155 -8.70 27.83 -5.70
C ALA A 155 -8.79 28.88 -6.81
N PHE A 156 -8.50 28.50 -8.05
CA PHE A 156 -8.39 29.46 -9.17
C PHE A 156 -9.68 29.63 -10.00
N ILE A 157 -10.77 28.92 -9.69
CA ILE A 157 -11.96 28.88 -10.55
C ILE A 157 -13.21 29.39 -9.82
N ARG A 158 -13.76 30.50 -10.33
CA ARG A 158 -14.96 31.13 -9.76
C ARG A 158 -16.27 30.45 -10.17
N GLN A 159 -16.38 30.03 -11.43
CA GLN A 159 -17.60 29.40 -11.94
C GLN A 159 -17.78 28.00 -11.35
N HIS A 160 -18.91 27.77 -10.67
CA HIS A 160 -19.18 26.54 -9.93
C HIS A 160 -19.07 25.27 -10.78
N LYS A 161 -19.77 25.23 -11.93
CA LYS A 161 -19.75 24.07 -12.84
C LYS A 161 -18.35 23.76 -13.38
N VAL A 162 -17.61 24.79 -13.77
CA VAL A 162 -16.23 24.64 -14.29
C VAL A 162 -15.29 24.18 -13.18
N ARG A 163 -15.44 24.72 -11.97
CA ARG A 163 -14.64 24.32 -10.80
C ARG A 163 -14.78 22.84 -10.52
N MET A 164 -16.00 22.32 -10.49
CA MET A 164 -16.27 20.89 -10.26
C MET A 164 -15.66 20.02 -11.35
N ALA A 165 -15.87 20.40 -12.61
CA ALA A 165 -15.29 19.67 -13.74
C ALA A 165 -13.76 19.63 -13.67
N VAL A 166 -13.12 20.75 -13.32
CA VAL A 166 -11.65 20.81 -13.20
C VAL A 166 -11.14 20.04 -11.99
N VAL A 167 -11.79 20.11 -10.83
CA VAL A 167 -11.40 19.30 -9.66
C VAL A 167 -11.46 17.82 -9.99
N VAL A 168 -12.53 17.34 -10.62
CA VAL A 168 -12.66 15.93 -11.04
C VAL A 168 -11.62 15.58 -12.10
N ALA A 169 -11.39 16.44 -13.09
CA ALA A 169 -10.41 16.17 -14.15
C ALA A 169 -8.98 16.09 -13.58
N VAL A 170 -8.57 17.07 -12.76
CA VAL A 170 -7.25 17.10 -12.12
C VAL A 170 -7.09 15.92 -11.16
N ALA A 171 -8.11 15.61 -10.36
CA ALA A 171 -8.09 14.44 -9.49
C ALA A 171 -7.95 13.14 -10.30
N SER A 172 -8.65 13.01 -11.43
CA SER A 172 -8.55 11.83 -12.29
C SER A 172 -7.15 11.66 -12.86
N VAL A 173 -6.53 12.74 -13.35
CA VAL A 173 -5.13 12.71 -13.83
C VAL A 173 -4.19 12.33 -12.70
N ALA A 174 -4.34 12.93 -11.51
CA ALA A 174 -3.52 12.62 -10.35
C ALA A 174 -3.70 11.17 -9.88
N LEU A 175 -4.91 10.61 -9.93
CA LEU A 175 -5.17 9.20 -9.62
C LEU A 175 -4.49 8.25 -10.60
N VAL A 176 -4.48 8.59 -11.90
CA VAL A 176 -3.71 7.80 -12.89
C VAL A 176 -2.23 7.85 -12.56
N VAL A 177 -1.68 9.05 -12.28
CA VAL A 177 -0.28 9.24 -11.92
C VAL A 177 0.08 8.45 -10.66
N PHE A 178 -0.71 8.57 -9.58
CA PHE A 178 -0.49 7.82 -8.34
C PHE A 178 -0.66 6.31 -8.55
N GLY A 179 -1.58 5.88 -9.40
CA GLY A 179 -1.73 4.48 -9.78
C GLY A 179 -0.51 3.93 -10.52
N VAL A 180 0.09 4.73 -11.43
CA VAL A 180 1.32 4.38 -12.15
C VAL A 180 2.50 4.36 -11.18
N VAL A 181 2.68 5.41 -10.39
CA VAL A 181 3.77 5.52 -9.41
C VAL A 181 3.69 4.39 -8.38
N GLY A 182 2.50 4.13 -7.84
CA GLY A 182 2.28 3.00 -6.93
C GLY A 182 2.56 1.64 -7.57
N ALA A 183 2.27 1.48 -8.87
CA ALA A 183 2.59 0.27 -9.61
C ALA A 183 4.10 0.08 -9.81
N LEU A 184 4.81 1.15 -10.15
CA LEU A 184 6.27 1.18 -10.31
C LEU A 184 6.97 0.86 -8.99
N LEU A 185 6.49 1.45 -7.89
CA LEU A 185 7.03 1.23 -6.55
C LEU A 185 6.69 -0.16 -6.00
N GLY A 186 5.52 -0.69 -6.33
CA GLY A 186 5.03 -1.99 -5.86
C GLY A 186 5.36 -3.18 -6.77
N GLY A 187 6.01 -2.96 -7.92
CA GLY A 187 6.32 -4.03 -8.88
C GLY A 187 5.09 -4.69 -9.52
N THR A 188 3.98 -3.97 -9.67
CA THR A 188 2.72 -4.50 -10.22
C THR A 188 2.42 -3.93 -11.62
N PRO A 189 1.60 -4.61 -12.45
CA PRO A 189 1.25 -4.08 -13.77
C PRO A 189 0.52 -2.74 -13.70
N MET A 190 1.11 -1.71 -14.33
CA MET A 190 0.66 -0.30 -14.28
C MET A 190 -0.83 -0.12 -14.58
N VAL A 191 -1.33 -0.74 -15.66
CA VAL A 191 -2.72 -0.55 -16.10
C VAL A 191 -3.71 -1.06 -15.05
N LYS A 192 -3.45 -2.21 -14.40
CA LYS A 192 -4.35 -2.78 -13.39
C LYS A 192 -4.37 -1.93 -12.12
N SER A 193 -3.21 -1.42 -11.72
CA SER A 193 -3.09 -0.53 -10.56
C SER A 193 -3.83 0.78 -10.79
N SER A 194 -3.53 1.48 -11.90
CA SER A 194 -4.18 2.75 -12.24
C SER A 194 -5.68 2.60 -12.41
N ALA A 195 -6.16 1.52 -13.04
CA ALA A 195 -7.59 1.27 -13.18
C ALA A 195 -8.28 1.13 -11.80
N ARG A 196 -7.69 0.38 -10.86
CA ARG A 196 -8.25 0.22 -9.51
C ARG A 196 -8.32 1.55 -8.76
N VAL A 197 -7.24 2.33 -8.80
CA VAL A 197 -7.15 3.62 -8.10
C VAL A 197 -8.14 4.62 -8.70
N LEU A 198 -8.22 4.71 -10.02
CA LEU A 198 -9.15 5.60 -10.73
C LEU A 198 -10.61 5.24 -10.42
N VAL A 199 -10.98 3.96 -10.59
CA VAL A 199 -12.35 3.49 -10.35
C VAL A 199 -12.75 3.68 -8.89
N GLY A 200 -11.86 3.34 -7.96
CA GLY A 200 -12.10 3.55 -6.53
C GLY A 200 -12.30 5.03 -6.20
N GLY A 201 -11.47 5.91 -6.75
CA GLY A 201 -11.58 7.36 -6.54
C GLY A 201 -12.87 7.96 -7.10
N TRP A 202 -13.26 7.60 -8.32
CA TRP A 202 -14.53 8.03 -8.90
C TRP A 202 -15.74 7.52 -8.13
N MET A 203 -15.69 6.27 -7.68
CA MET A 203 -16.76 5.71 -6.84
C MET A 203 -16.90 6.50 -5.55
N ALA A 204 -15.79 6.77 -4.84
CA ALA A 204 -15.81 7.57 -3.61
C ALA A 204 -16.39 8.97 -3.83
N MET A 205 -15.88 9.71 -4.83
CA MET A 205 -16.37 11.06 -5.14
C MET A 205 -17.85 11.06 -5.54
N GLY A 206 -18.27 10.10 -6.36
CA GLY A 206 -19.65 9.96 -6.81
C GLY A 206 -20.61 9.63 -5.67
N THR A 207 -20.21 8.72 -4.77
CA THR A 207 -20.97 8.38 -3.57
C THR A 207 -21.10 9.58 -2.63
N THR A 208 -20.00 10.28 -2.33
CA THR A 208 -20.05 11.46 -1.45
C THR A 208 -20.92 12.57 -2.04
N PHE A 209 -20.74 12.89 -3.34
CA PHE A 209 -21.59 13.86 -4.03
C PHE A 209 -23.08 13.46 -4.00
N GLY A 210 -23.37 12.20 -4.30
CA GLY A 210 -24.74 11.67 -4.33
C GLY A 210 -25.42 11.74 -2.97
N LEU A 211 -24.77 11.25 -1.91
CA LEU A 211 -25.33 11.26 -0.55
C LEU A 211 -25.55 12.69 -0.06
N THR A 212 -24.56 13.59 -0.22
CA THR A 212 -24.70 14.97 0.25
C THR A 212 -25.80 15.71 -0.52
N LYS A 213 -25.97 15.43 -1.81
CA LYS A 213 -27.06 15.98 -2.63
C LYS A 213 -28.45 15.51 -2.17
N LEU A 214 -28.61 14.23 -1.85
CA LEU A 214 -29.87 13.68 -1.34
C LEU A 214 -30.25 14.33 0.01
N ILE A 215 -29.29 14.40 0.94
CA ILE A 215 -29.50 15.03 2.25
C ILE A 215 -29.87 16.51 2.10
N GLY A 216 -29.21 17.23 1.19
CA GLY A 216 -29.52 18.63 0.91
C GLY A 216 -30.89 18.86 0.28
N SER A 217 -31.39 17.90 -0.49
CA SER A 217 -32.68 18.00 -1.19
C SER A 217 -33.88 17.73 -0.27
N ASP A 218 -33.77 16.79 0.67
CA ASP A 218 -34.88 16.42 1.58
C ASP A 218 -35.07 17.38 2.76
N HIS A 219 -34.01 18.08 3.19
CA HIS A 219 -34.06 18.86 4.44
C HIS A 219 -34.19 20.38 4.26
N GLY A 220 -34.40 20.90 3.05
CA GLY A 220 -34.60 22.33 2.83
C GLY A 220 -33.49 23.21 3.45
N MET A 221 -32.27 22.70 3.56
CA MET A 221 -31.13 23.41 4.14
C MET A 221 -30.70 24.51 3.18
N GLN A 222 -31.35 25.67 3.25
CA GLN A 222 -30.88 26.89 2.61
C GLN A 222 -29.64 27.36 3.36
N PHE A 223 -28.46 27.11 2.79
CA PHE A 223 -27.19 27.68 3.24
C PHE A 223 -26.64 28.68 2.24
#